data_AF-A0A962C8D2-F1
#
_entry.id   AF-A0A962C8D2-F1
#
_cell.length_a   1.000
_cell.length_b   1.000
_cell.length_c   1.000
_cell.angle_alpha   90.00
_cell.angle_beta   90.00
_cell.angle_gamma   90.00
#
_symmetry.space_group_name_H-M   'P 1'
#
loop_
_entity.id
_entity.type
_entity.pdbx_description
1 polymer ?
#
loop_
_entity_poly.entity_id
_entity_poly.type
_entity_poly.pdbx_seq_one_letter_code
_entity_poly.pdbx_strand_id
1 'polypeptide(L)'
;LHYEQENLMIRLDQSQQKPGDEPDVWQWVKLTHADPAPFSTQFDLPGLADGNGEASLRLNFRGMSQIISPPDFKAERPPDHVVEIRLNGKLLERSEWSGRDEHTQAIEVPLSGLKAHANTLTLSIPQR
;
A
#
# COMPACT_ATOMS: atom_id res chain seq x y z
N LEU A 1 -1.60 -1.32 23.96
CA LEU A 1 -0.63 -2.32 23.47
C LEU A 1 -0.02 -1.73 22.19
N HIS A 2 1.19 -1.18 22.26
CA HIS A 2 1.90 -0.64 21.09
C HIS A 2 2.73 -1.81 20.53
N TYR A 3 2.45 -2.24 19.30
CA TYR A 3 3.23 -3.28 18.63
C TYR A 3 4.41 -2.61 17.93
N GLU A 4 5.59 -2.65 18.55
CA GLU A 4 6.83 -2.26 17.90
C GLU A 4 7.31 -3.47 17.07
N GLN A 5 7.26 -3.37 15.74
CA GLN A 5 7.81 -4.37 14.81
C GLN A 5 9.09 -3.83 14.18
N GLU A 6 10.04 -4.73 13.90
CA GLU A 6 11.38 -4.40 13.39
C GLU A 6 11.32 -3.48 12.16
N ASN A 7 11.98 -2.32 12.27
CA ASN A 7 11.87 -1.23 11.30
C ASN A 7 12.64 -1.54 10.01
N LEU A 8 11.98 -1.42 8.86
CA LEU A 8 12.67 -1.32 7.59
C LEU A 8 13.33 0.07 7.48
N MET A 9 14.63 0.15 7.75
CA MET A 9 15.37 1.40 7.55
C MET A 9 15.63 1.63 6.06
N ILE A 10 14.85 2.53 5.45
CA ILE A 10 15.11 3.01 4.10
C ILE A 10 16.01 4.25 4.19
N ARG A 11 17.19 4.21 3.57
CA ARG A 11 18.03 5.40 3.46
C ARG A 11 17.54 6.24 2.29
N LEU A 12 16.99 7.41 2.59
CA LEU A 12 16.59 8.40 1.60
C LEU A 12 17.77 9.33 1.30
N ASP A 13 17.93 9.73 0.04
CA ASP A 13 18.93 10.71 -0.35
C ASP A 13 18.41 12.15 -0.11
N GLN A 14 19.31 13.13 -0.05
CA GLN A 14 18.95 14.54 0.18
C GLN A 14 18.18 15.19 -0.98
N SER A 15 18.09 14.54 -2.14
CA SER A 15 17.23 14.99 -3.25
C SER A 15 15.79 14.51 -3.10
N GLN A 16 15.57 13.46 -2.29
CA GLN A 16 14.28 12.81 -2.03
C GLN A 16 13.64 13.23 -0.70
N GLN A 17 14.37 13.93 0.17
CA GLN A 17 13.86 14.56 1.39
C GLN A 17 14.54 15.92 1.59
N LYS A 18 13.73 16.98 1.71
CA LYS A 18 14.22 18.30 2.11
C LYS A 18 14.27 18.35 3.64
N PRO A 19 15.34 18.90 4.26
CA PRO A 19 15.38 19.09 5.70
C PRO A 19 14.17 19.89 6.21
N GLY A 20 13.40 19.34 7.14
CA GLY A 20 12.18 19.94 7.70
C GLY A 20 10.86 19.54 7.02
N ASP A 21 10.92 18.83 5.88
CA ASP A 21 9.77 18.19 5.22
C ASP A 21 9.83 16.65 5.38
N GLU A 22 10.52 16.13 6.40
CA GLU A 22 10.55 14.68 6.62
C GLU A 22 9.14 14.19 7.00
N PRO A 23 8.54 13.28 6.23
CA PRO A 23 7.26 12.68 6.61
C PRO A 23 7.45 11.81 7.85
N ASP A 24 6.61 12.01 8.86
CA ASP A 24 6.49 11.16 10.06
C ASP A 24 5.81 9.81 9.72
N VAL A 25 6.31 9.10 8.70
CA VAL A 25 5.75 7.83 8.24
C VAL A 25 6.73 6.70 8.45
N TRP A 26 6.21 5.60 9.00
CA TRP A 26 6.94 4.37 9.18
C TRP A 26 6.60 3.42 8.03
N GLN A 27 7.61 2.96 7.30
CA GLN A 27 7.43 2.00 6.21
C GLN A 27 7.58 0.58 6.77
N TRP A 28 6.50 -0.19 6.78
CA TRP A 28 6.44 -1.49 7.47
C TRP A 28 6.82 -2.68 6.59
N VAL A 29 6.72 -2.56 5.26
CA VAL A 29 7.00 -3.66 4.34
C VAL A 29 7.52 -3.16 3.00
N LYS A 30 8.46 -3.90 2.42
CA LYS A 30 8.88 -3.73 1.03
C LYS A 30 8.04 -4.62 0.13
N LEU A 31 7.34 -4.03 -0.83
CA LEU A 31 6.64 -4.74 -1.89
C LEU A 31 7.49 -4.71 -3.17
N THR A 32 7.69 -5.86 -3.82
CA THR A 32 8.52 -5.96 -5.03
C THR A 32 8.03 -7.08 -5.94
N HIS A 33 8.15 -6.92 -7.26
CA HIS A 33 7.82 -7.98 -8.21
C HIS A 33 8.77 -9.18 -8.10
N ALA A 34 9.98 -8.98 -7.58
CA ALA A 34 10.97 -10.04 -7.39
C ALA A 34 10.59 -11.03 -6.28
N ASP A 35 9.76 -10.60 -5.33
CA ASP A 35 9.16 -11.45 -4.31
C ASP A 35 7.65 -11.48 -4.55
N PRO A 36 7.14 -12.49 -5.27
CA PRO A 36 5.74 -12.55 -5.63
C PRO A 36 4.83 -12.86 -4.44
N ALA A 37 5.38 -13.19 -3.26
CA ALA A 37 4.58 -13.44 -2.08
C ALA A 37 3.85 -12.16 -1.67
N PRO A 38 2.51 -12.20 -1.54
CA PRO A 38 1.77 -11.05 -1.08
C PRO A 38 2.11 -10.75 0.38
N PHE A 39 2.23 -9.47 0.74
CA PHE A 39 2.23 -9.08 2.14
C PHE A 39 0.83 -9.29 2.72
N SER A 40 0.75 -9.92 3.89
CA SER A 40 -0.52 -10.10 4.59
C SER A 40 -0.37 -9.75 6.07
N THR A 41 -1.33 -9.01 6.60
CA THR A 41 -1.44 -8.73 8.03
C THR A 41 -2.87 -8.96 8.50
N GLN A 42 -3.00 -9.40 9.76
CA GLN A 42 -4.28 -9.66 10.39
C GLN A 42 -4.60 -8.61 11.46
N PHE A 43 -5.89 -8.29 11.58
CA PHE A 43 -6.35 -7.36 12.60
C PHE A 43 -7.77 -7.71 13.09
N ASP A 44 -8.01 -7.37 14.34
CA ASP A 44 -9.29 -7.54 15.02
C ASP A 44 -9.98 -6.20 15.23
N LEU A 45 -11.30 -6.21 15.12
CA LEU A 45 -12.20 -5.09 15.38
C LEU A 45 -13.26 -5.54 16.40
N PRO A 46 -12.90 -5.81 17.67
CA PRO A 46 -13.82 -6.40 18.65
C PRO A 46 -15.03 -5.52 19.00
N GLY A 47 -14.99 -4.23 18.63
CA GLY A 47 -16.10 -3.29 18.76
C GLY A 47 -16.79 -2.96 17.43
N LEU A 48 -16.62 -3.77 16.40
CA LEU A 48 -17.31 -3.57 15.11
C LEU A 48 -18.82 -3.63 15.35
N ALA A 49 -19.48 -2.48 15.19
CA ALA A 49 -20.93 -2.41 15.31
C ALA A 49 -21.60 -3.10 14.12
N ASP A 50 -22.66 -3.87 14.40
CA ASP A 50 -23.51 -4.42 13.35
C ASP A 50 -24.24 -3.27 12.62
N GLY A 51 -24.08 -3.15 11.30
CA GLY A 51 -24.76 -2.10 10.53
C GLY A 51 -24.29 -1.94 9.08
N ASN A 52 -24.98 -1.05 8.36
CA ASN A 52 -24.75 -0.72 6.94
C ASN A 52 -23.85 0.52 6.76
N GLY A 53 -22.82 0.68 7.59
CA GLY A 53 -21.89 1.81 7.50
C GLY A 53 -20.67 1.53 6.62
N GLU A 54 -19.74 2.49 6.61
CA GLU A 54 -18.43 2.38 5.95
C GLU A 54 -17.31 2.73 6.94
N ALA A 55 -16.17 2.08 6.76
CA ALA A 55 -14.90 2.40 7.40
C ALA A 55 -13.94 2.99 6.37
N SER A 56 -13.00 3.84 6.81
CA SER A 56 -11.93 4.35 5.95
C SER A 56 -10.65 3.54 6.16
N LEU A 57 -10.11 2.98 5.09
CA LEU A 57 -8.78 2.40 5.03
C LEU A 57 -7.84 3.38 4.32
N ARG A 58 -6.76 3.79 4.99
CA ARG A 58 -5.72 4.64 4.40
C ARG A 58 -4.40 3.89 4.36
N LEU A 59 -3.79 3.83 3.18
CA LEU A 59 -2.49 3.21 2.94
C LEU A 59 -1.55 4.23 2.34
N ASN A 60 -0.33 4.31 2.86
CA ASN A 60 0.73 5.14 2.30
C ASN A 60 1.76 4.24 1.64
N PHE A 61 2.13 4.56 0.42
CA PHE A 61 3.14 3.87 -0.36
C PHE A 61 4.26 4.84 -0.71
N ARG A 62 5.46 4.31 -0.94
CA ARG A 62 6.57 5.08 -1.52
C ARG A 62 7.16 4.34 -2.71
N GLY A 63 7.19 5.01 -3.86
CA GLY A 63 7.82 4.47 -5.05
C GLY A 63 9.35 4.42 -4.92
N MET A 64 9.97 3.27 -5.22
CA MET A 64 11.43 3.13 -5.17
C MET A 64 12.08 2.90 -6.54
N SER A 65 11.27 2.69 -7.57
CA SER A 65 11.72 2.33 -8.93
C SER A 65 10.98 3.16 -9.97
N GLN A 66 11.52 3.24 -11.17
CA GLN A 66 10.82 3.83 -12.31
C GLN A 66 11.00 2.91 -13.52
N ILE A 67 9.96 2.76 -14.32
CA ILE A 67 10.03 2.01 -15.56
C ILE A 67 10.61 2.93 -16.63
N ILE A 68 11.80 2.57 -17.11
CA ILE A 68 12.43 3.29 -18.22
C ILE A 68 11.75 2.84 -19.50
N SER A 69 10.98 3.75 -20.11
CA SER A 69 10.41 3.54 -21.43
C SER A 69 11.37 4.09 -22.50
N PRO A 70 11.69 3.32 -23.56
CA PRO A 70 12.51 3.82 -24.67
C PRO A 70 11.88 5.06 -25.32
N PRO A 71 12.69 5.99 -25.89
CA PRO A 71 12.18 7.21 -26.53
C PRO A 71 11.19 6.94 -27.67
N ASP A 72 11.37 5.81 -28.36
CA ASP A 72 10.56 5.41 -29.53
C ASP A 72 9.32 4.58 -29.15
N PHE A 73 9.03 4.43 -27.86
CA PHE A 73 7.89 3.67 -27.38
C PHE A 73 6.59 4.46 -27.66
N LYS A 74 5.87 4.06 -28.71
CA LYS A 74 4.64 4.74 -29.17
C LYS A 74 3.40 4.41 -28.35
N ALA A 75 3.48 3.44 -27.45
CA ALA A 75 2.38 3.07 -26.57
C ALA A 75 2.37 3.96 -25.32
N GLU A 76 1.20 4.07 -24.69
CA GLU A 76 1.06 4.74 -23.40
C GLU A 76 2.01 4.09 -22.38
N ARG A 77 2.77 4.92 -21.67
CA ARG A 77 3.74 4.45 -20.68
C ARG A 77 2.98 3.77 -19.52
N PRO A 78 3.33 2.53 -19.15
CA PRO A 78 2.68 1.90 -18.01
C PRO A 78 3.08 2.59 -16.70
N PRO A 79 2.24 2.53 -15.66
CA PRO A 79 2.57 3.09 -14.35
C PRO A 79 3.82 2.41 -13.79
N ASP A 80 4.68 3.16 -13.08
CA ASP A 80 5.88 2.59 -12.47
C ASP A 80 5.53 1.58 -11.36
N HIS A 81 4.41 1.82 -10.68
CA HIS A 81 3.97 1.06 -9.51
C HIS A 81 2.50 0.68 -9.62
N VAL A 82 2.21 -0.56 -9.24
CA VAL A 82 0.85 -1.09 -9.14
C VAL A 82 0.78 -1.98 -7.91
N VAL A 83 -0.22 -1.76 -7.06
CA VAL A 83 -0.51 -2.60 -5.89
C VAL A 83 -1.99 -3.00 -5.93
N GLU A 84 -2.26 -4.30 -5.85
CA GLU A 84 -3.60 -4.80 -5.57
C GLU A 84 -3.83 -4.87 -4.06
N ILE A 85 -4.94 -4.30 -3.62
CA ILE A 85 -5.31 -4.19 -2.21
C ILE A 85 -6.53 -5.05 -1.97
N ARG A 86 -6.38 -6.09 -1.14
CA ARG A 86 -7.45 -7.05 -0.83
C ARG A 86 -7.75 -7.05 0.65
N LEU A 87 -9.03 -7.15 0.97
CA LEU A 87 -9.51 -7.33 2.34
C LEU A 87 -10.37 -8.58 2.40
N ASN A 88 -10.02 -9.48 3.31
CA ASN A 88 -10.71 -10.76 3.48
C ASN A 88 -10.79 -11.55 2.16
N GLY A 89 -9.74 -11.45 1.33
CA GLY A 89 -9.64 -12.06 0.00
C GLY A 89 -10.34 -11.30 -1.14
N LYS A 90 -11.20 -10.33 -0.84
CA LYS A 90 -11.91 -9.53 -1.84
C LYS A 90 -11.03 -8.36 -2.32
N LEU A 91 -10.94 -8.15 -3.63
CA LEU A 91 -10.30 -6.95 -4.18
C LEU A 91 -11.09 -5.72 -3.76
N LEU A 92 -10.40 -4.79 -3.09
CA LEU A 92 -10.94 -3.47 -2.79
C LEU A 92 -10.58 -2.48 -3.88
N GLU A 93 -9.29 -2.40 -4.22
CA GLU A 93 -8.77 -1.37 -5.10
C GLU A 93 -7.48 -1.84 -5.79
N ARG A 94 -7.19 -1.27 -6.95
CA ARG A 94 -5.89 -1.38 -7.62
C ARG A 94 -5.27 0.01 -7.70
N SER A 95 -4.27 0.25 -6.85
CA SER A 95 -3.59 1.55 -6.76
C SER A 95 -2.44 1.61 -7.75
N GLU A 96 -2.41 2.65 -8.58
CA GLU A 96 -1.38 2.86 -9.60
C GLU A 96 -0.77 4.26 -9.46
N TRP A 97 0.56 4.35 -9.53
CA TRP A 97 1.25 5.64 -9.53
C TRP A 97 2.60 5.53 -10.23
N SER A 98 3.19 6.68 -10.55
CA SER A 98 4.52 6.78 -11.15
C SER A 98 5.39 7.75 -10.37
N GLY A 99 6.71 7.61 -10.48
CA GLY A 99 7.66 8.39 -9.70
C GLY A 99 7.99 7.76 -8.35
N ARG A 100 8.86 8.46 -7.61
CA ARG A 100 9.40 7.99 -6.32
C ARG A 100 8.78 8.67 -5.11
N ASP A 101 7.77 9.49 -5.36
CA ASP A 101 7.10 10.25 -4.33
C ASP A 101 6.18 9.35 -3.50
N GLU A 102 5.71 9.91 -2.39
CA GLU A 102 4.73 9.26 -1.54
C GLU A 102 3.36 9.27 -2.23
N HIS A 103 2.67 8.14 -2.11
CA HIS A 103 1.35 7.93 -2.70
C HIS A 103 0.40 7.45 -1.62
N THR A 104 -0.64 8.24 -1.36
CA THR A 104 -1.65 7.94 -0.36
C THR A 104 -2.92 7.44 -1.02
N GLN A 105 -3.33 6.22 -0.67
CA GLN A 105 -4.59 5.64 -1.11
C GLN A 105 -5.59 5.62 0.05
N ALA A 106 -6.74 6.28 -0.14
CA ALA A 106 -7.90 6.17 0.73
C ALA A 106 -8.96 5.29 0.08
N ILE A 107 -9.55 4.37 0.84
CA ILE A 107 -10.55 3.42 0.36
C ILE A 107 -11.69 3.39 1.37
N GLU A 108 -12.92 3.53 0.88
CA GLU A 108 -14.13 3.28 1.65
C GLU A 108 -14.41 1.77 1.66
N VAL A 109 -14.52 1.21 2.86
CA VAL A 109 -14.72 -0.22 3.10
C VAL A 109 -16.08 -0.40 3.76
N PRO A 110 -17.05 -1.05 3.10
CA PRO A 110 -18.33 -1.36 3.72
C PRO A 110 -18.13 -2.21 4.99
N LEU A 111 -18.80 -1.85 6.09
CA LEU A 111 -18.72 -2.62 7.34
C LEU A 111 -19.18 -4.07 7.17
N SER A 112 -20.07 -4.32 6.20
CA SER A 112 -20.50 -5.67 5.81
C SER A 112 -19.37 -6.55 5.25
N GLY A 113 -18.26 -5.96 4.82
CA GLY A 113 -17.05 -6.67 4.38
C GLY A 113 -16.04 -6.93 5.51
N LEU A 114 -16.30 -6.42 6.72
CA LEU A 114 -15.44 -6.56 7.90
C LEU A 114 -16.00 -7.59 8.88
N LYS A 115 -15.11 -8.09 9.75
CA LYS A 115 -15.42 -9.04 10.81
C LYS A 115 -14.96 -8.49 12.15
N ALA A 116 -15.53 -8.96 13.25
CA ALA A 116 -15.03 -8.61 14.57
C ALA A 116 -13.60 -9.12 14.81
N HIS A 117 -13.23 -10.25 14.19
CA HIS A 117 -11.91 -10.88 14.36
C HIS A 117 -11.37 -11.42 13.04
N ALA A 118 -10.06 -11.60 12.99
CA ALA A 118 -9.32 -12.24 11.91
C ALA A 118 -9.60 -11.63 10.52
N ASN A 119 -9.72 -10.30 10.45
CA ASN A 119 -9.67 -9.64 9.15
C ASN A 119 -8.26 -9.77 8.59
N THR A 120 -8.15 -9.97 7.28
CA THR A 120 -6.85 -10.06 6.60
C THR A 120 -6.76 -8.97 5.54
N LEU A 121 -5.79 -8.07 5.69
CA LEU A 121 -5.38 -7.14 4.65
C LEU A 121 -4.22 -7.78 3.88
N THR A 122 -4.37 -7.88 2.56
CA THR A 122 -3.36 -8.44 1.66
C THR A 122 -2.99 -7.41 0.60
N LEU A 123 -1.68 -7.18 0.43
CA LEU A 123 -1.11 -6.30 -0.58
C LEU A 123 -0.24 -7.13 -1.53
N SER A 124 -0.48 -7.02 -2.84
CA SER A 124 0.30 -7.76 -3.84
C SER A 124 0.71 -6.89 -5.02
N ILE A 125 1.90 -7.14 -5.56
CA ILE A 125 2.34 -6.57 -6.83
C ILE A 125 1.92 -7.55 -7.94
N PRO A 126 1.03 -7.17 -8.86
CA PRO A 126 0.63 -8.07 -9.94
C PRO A 126 1.81 -8.36 -10.87
N GLN A 127 1.90 -9.59 -11.36
CA GLN A 127 2.83 -9.93 -12.44
C GLN A 127 2.43 -9.21 -13.73
N ARG A 128 3.42 -8.76 -14.49
CA ARG A 128 3.25 -8.07 -15.78
C ARG A 128 3.74 -8.94 -16.92
#